data_AF-A0A3M0LFU7-F1
#
_entry.id   AF-A0A3M0LFU7-F1
#
_cell.length_a   1.000
_cell.length_b   1.000
_cell.length_c   1.000
_cell.angle_alpha   90.00
_cell.angle_beta   90.00
_cell.angle_gamma   90.00
#
_symmetry.space_group_name_H-M   'P 1'
#
loop_
_entity.id
_entity.type
_entity.pdbx_description
1 polymer ?
#
loop_
_entity_poly.entity_id
_entity_poly.type
_entity_poly.pdbx_seq_one_letter_code
_entity_poly.pdbx_strand_id
1 'polypeptide(L)'
;MEPNSEYFVIGDTAHTPLEVEVAPMTIKGKITGLMLLARCMHPPFYLVEGQVLAQAIPVPAEVLADGKSPEVYWAEVVGENKPSLACNLAHGSDRLHVEGVLDSGADVTIVPESMWPSHWELQPVAGKLQGIGGITMAKISKNIVQIEGPDGKLANVRPFVADYKAPLWGRDTMSQWGVQLVIPKTPQDF
;
A
#
# COMPACT_ATOMS: atom_id res chain seq x y z
N MET A 1 -34.14 3.41 20.88
CA MET A 1 -33.70 2.35 19.95
C MET A 1 -32.23 2.61 19.68
N GLU A 2 -31.35 1.69 20.06
CA GLU A 2 -29.94 1.85 19.70
C GLU A 2 -29.79 1.62 18.19
N PRO A 3 -28.99 2.46 17.50
CA PRO A 3 -28.81 2.33 16.07
C PRO A 3 -28.29 0.94 15.74
N ASN A 4 -28.78 0.37 14.64
CA ASN A 4 -28.31 -0.89 14.05
C ASN A 4 -26.79 -0.81 13.84
N SER A 5 -26.02 -1.17 14.86
CA SER A 5 -24.57 -1.06 14.84
C SER A 5 -24.02 -2.34 14.21
N GLU A 6 -23.39 -2.21 13.06
CA GLU A 6 -22.67 -3.28 12.38
C GLU A 6 -21.17 -3.08 12.62
N TYR A 7 -20.45 -4.17 12.80
CA TYR A 7 -19.01 -4.16 13.09
C TYR A 7 -18.31 -5.15 12.17
N PHE A 8 -17.18 -4.75 11.62
CA PHE A 8 -16.23 -5.64 10.97
C PHE A 8 -15.15 -6.03 11.99
N VAL A 9 -14.99 -7.33 12.23
CA VAL A 9 -14.07 -7.89 13.21
C VAL A 9 -12.95 -8.61 12.48
N ILE A 10 -11.70 -8.26 12.81
CA ILE A 10 -10.50 -8.82 12.19
C ILE A 10 -9.36 -8.88 13.22
N GLY A 11 -8.37 -9.73 12.97
CA GLY A 11 -7.10 -9.68 13.71
C GLY A 11 -6.49 -8.27 13.70
N ASP A 12 -5.91 -7.89 14.82
CA ASP A 12 -5.20 -6.63 14.99
C ASP A 12 -3.70 -6.88 14.80
N THR A 13 -3.11 -6.35 13.74
CA THR A 13 -1.69 -6.55 13.42
C THR A 13 -0.74 -5.99 14.49
N ALA A 14 -1.21 -5.09 15.36
CA ALA A 14 -0.39 -4.52 16.44
C ALA A 14 -0.41 -5.37 17.72
N HIS A 15 -1.49 -6.10 17.98
CA HIS A 15 -1.71 -6.75 19.28
C HIS A 15 -2.06 -8.24 19.20
N THR A 16 -2.61 -8.71 18.08
CA THR A 16 -2.85 -10.14 17.85
C THR A 16 -1.50 -10.85 17.75
N PRO A 17 -1.28 -11.93 18.53
CA PRO A 17 -0.05 -12.71 18.43
C PRO A 17 0.19 -13.21 17.00
N LEU A 18 1.43 -13.16 16.53
CA LEU A 18 1.80 -13.55 15.15
C LEU A 18 1.50 -15.03 14.86
N GLU A 19 1.38 -15.86 15.90
CA GLU A 19 1.05 -17.27 15.84
C GLU A 19 -0.45 -17.54 15.63
N VAL A 20 -1.29 -16.51 15.79
CA VAL A 20 -2.75 -16.59 15.71
C VAL A 20 -3.28 -15.70 14.59
N GLU A 21 -4.04 -16.29 13.70
CA GLU A 21 -4.76 -15.58 12.65
C GLU A 21 -6.26 -15.62 12.94
N VAL A 22 -6.90 -14.46 13.04
CA VAL A 22 -8.35 -14.37 13.19
C VAL A 22 -8.98 -14.14 11.82
N ALA A 23 -9.90 -15.02 11.43
CA ALA A 23 -10.64 -14.86 10.19
C ALA A 23 -11.57 -13.63 10.29
N PRO A 24 -11.61 -12.77 9.25
CA PRO A 24 -12.47 -11.60 9.26
C PRO A 24 -13.95 -12.01 9.27
N MET A 25 -14.77 -11.26 10.00
CA MET A 25 -16.22 -11.48 10.06
C MET A 25 -17.00 -10.18 10.29
N THR A 26 -18.30 -10.20 10.02
CA THR A 26 -19.20 -9.06 10.28
C THR A 26 -20.24 -9.43 11.33
N ILE A 27 -20.56 -8.49 12.23
CA ILE A 27 -21.49 -8.71 13.36
C ILE A 27 -22.46 -7.54 13.44
N LYS A 28 -23.74 -7.83 13.71
CA LYS A 28 -24.79 -6.83 13.89
C LYS A 28 -25.32 -6.84 15.33
N GLY A 29 -25.56 -5.65 15.88
CA GLY A 29 -26.17 -5.46 17.19
C GLY A 29 -25.16 -5.40 18.34
N LYS A 30 -25.64 -5.67 19.57
CA LYS A 30 -24.83 -5.57 20.79
C LYS A 30 -23.81 -6.70 20.87
N ILE A 31 -22.54 -6.35 21.07
CA ILE A 31 -21.45 -7.31 21.28
C ILE A 31 -21.47 -7.80 22.74
N THR A 32 -22.38 -8.73 23.05
CA THR A 32 -22.48 -9.33 24.40
C THR A 32 -21.83 -10.71 24.50
N GLY A 33 -21.57 -11.36 23.35
CA GLY A 33 -20.87 -12.62 23.25
C GLY A 33 -20.31 -12.78 21.84
N LEU A 34 -18.98 -12.72 21.73
CA LEU A 34 -18.27 -12.77 20.45
C LEU A 34 -17.62 -14.15 20.29
N MET A 35 -17.93 -14.84 19.19
CA MET A 35 -17.21 -16.04 18.78
C MET A 35 -16.31 -15.68 17.60
N LEU A 36 -15.01 -15.94 17.74
CA LEU A 36 -14.03 -15.73 16.69
C LEU A 36 -13.59 -17.07 16.12
N LEU A 37 -13.48 -17.14 14.80
CA LEU A 37 -12.76 -18.23 14.16
C LEU A 37 -11.27 -17.83 14.11
N ALA A 38 -10.44 -18.57 14.83
CA ALA A 38 -9.00 -18.35 14.88
C ALA A 38 -8.23 -19.60 14.43
N ARG A 39 -7.15 -19.39 13.68
CA ARG A 39 -6.19 -20.42 13.28
C ARG A 39 -4.89 -20.20 14.03
N CYS A 40 -4.40 -21.25 14.68
CA CYS A 40 -3.07 -21.27 15.28
C CYS A 40 -2.09 -21.91 14.30
N MET A 41 -1.02 -21.22 13.93
CA MET A 41 -0.03 -21.75 12.99
C MET A 41 0.82 -22.88 13.60
N HIS A 42 1.11 -22.80 14.91
CA HIS A 42 1.96 -23.76 15.61
C HIS A 42 1.34 -24.19 16.95
N PRO A 43 0.38 -25.14 16.96
CA PRO A 43 -0.29 -25.57 18.19
C PRO A 43 0.61 -26.47 19.07
N PRO A 44 0.44 -26.46 20.41
CA PRO A 44 -0.54 -25.66 21.16
C PRO A 44 -0.07 -24.21 21.41
N PHE A 45 -1.00 -23.28 21.33
CA PHE A 45 -0.79 -21.87 21.69
C PHE A 45 -1.66 -21.51 22.89
N TYR A 46 -1.08 -20.81 23.87
CA TYR A 46 -1.74 -20.45 25.13
C TYR A 46 -2.08 -18.96 25.13
N LEU A 47 -3.34 -18.65 25.44
CA LEU A 47 -3.81 -17.28 25.55
C LEU A 47 -3.85 -16.85 27.01
N VAL A 48 -3.26 -15.69 27.29
CA VAL A 48 -3.36 -15.04 28.60
C VAL A 48 -4.67 -14.26 28.65
N GLU A 49 -5.33 -14.24 29.80
CA GLU A 49 -6.51 -13.41 30.02
C GLU A 49 -6.19 -11.94 29.73
N GLY A 50 -7.07 -11.27 28.97
CA GLY A 50 -6.87 -9.89 28.52
C GLY A 50 -6.01 -9.72 27.26
N GLN A 51 -5.43 -10.80 26.71
CA GLN A 51 -4.73 -10.73 25.41
C GLN A 51 -5.71 -10.31 24.31
N VAL A 52 -5.38 -9.22 23.61
CA VAL A 52 -6.15 -8.78 22.44
C VAL A 52 -5.91 -9.76 21.30
N LEU A 53 -7.00 -10.27 20.73
CA LEU A 53 -6.97 -11.20 19.60
C LEU A 53 -7.53 -10.60 18.31
N ALA A 54 -8.45 -9.65 18.44
CA ALA A 54 -9.14 -9.02 17.34
C ALA A 54 -9.60 -7.63 17.74
N GLN A 55 -9.85 -6.81 16.74
CA GLN A 55 -10.46 -5.49 16.86
C GLN A 55 -11.82 -5.49 16.16
N ALA A 56 -12.77 -4.72 16.70
CA ALA A 56 -14.06 -4.48 16.09
C ALA A 56 -14.12 -3.05 15.54
N ILE A 57 -14.25 -2.93 14.23
CA ILE A 57 -14.32 -1.66 13.51
C ILE A 57 -15.79 -1.36 13.22
N PRO A 58 -16.38 -0.27 13.76
CA PRO A 58 -17.77 0.08 13.48
C PRO A 58 -17.96 0.41 12.01
N VAL A 59 -18.97 -0.21 11.39
CA VAL A 59 -19.41 0.06 10.03
C VAL A 59 -20.45 1.18 10.08
N PRO A 60 -20.24 2.31 9.39
CA PRO A 60 -21.18 3.42 9.39
C PRO A 60 -22.58 3.02 8.89
N ALA A 61 -23.63 3.39 9.65
CA ALA A 61 -25.02 3.06 9.33
C ALA A 61 -25.60 3.87 8.16
N GLU A 62 -25.10 5.09 7.93
CA GLU A 62 -25.51 5.97 6.84
C GLU A 62 -24.28 6.67 6.27
N VAL A 63 -23.93 6.36 5.03
CA VAL A 63 -22.97 7.15 4.25
C VAL A 63 -23.81 8.09 3.40
N LEU A 64 -23.91 9.36 3.80
CA LEU A 64 -24.53 10.42 3.00
C LEU A 64 -23.60 10.83 1.85
N ALA A 65 -23.33 9.89 0.96
CA ALA A 65 -22.82 10.16 -0.37
C ALA A 65 -23.64 9.29 -1.32
N ASP A 66 -24.23 9.94 -2.31
CA ASP A 66 -25.13 9.39 -3.31
C ASP A 66 -24.68 7.98 -3.79
N GLY A 67 -25.27 6.94 -3.18
CA GLY A 67 -25.13 5.53 -3.58
C GLY A 67 -23.90 4.72 -3.11
N LYS A 68 -23.40 4.84 -1.87
CA LYS A 68 -22.33 3.92 -1.38
C LYS A 68 -22.48 3.51 0.09
N SER A 69 -23.01 2.32 0.37
CA SER A 69 -22.63 1.58 1.59
C SER A 69 -21.11 1.33 1.58
N PRO A 70 -20.43 1.22 2.74
CA PRO A 70 -19.06 0.71 2.78
C PRO A 70 -19.05 -0.71 2.20
N GLU A 71 -18.54 -0.88 0.99
CA GLU A 71 -18.42 -2.17 0.34
C GLU A 71 -17.03 -2.74 0.63
N VAL A 72 -17.00 -3.91 1.27
CA VAL A 72 -15.78 -4.71 1.42
C VAL A 72 -15.61 -5.48 0.12
N TYR A 73 -14.61 -5.10 -0.68
CA TYR A 73 -14.23 -5.84 -1.87
C TYR A 73 -13.14 -6.83 -1.53
N TRP A 74 -13.23 -8.05 -2.07
CA TRP A 74 -12.09 -8.96 -2.07
C TRP A 74 -10.98 -8.32 -2.89
N ALA A 75 -9.81 -8.12 -2.27
CA ALA A 75 -8.61 -7.81 -3.02
C ALA A 75 -8.19 -9.09 -3.74
N GLU A 76 -8.42 -9.14 -5.05
CA GLU A 76 -7.86 -10.20 -5.86
C GLU A 76 -6.33 -10.03 -5.88
N VAL A 77 -5.63 -11.15 -5.80
CA VAL A 77 -4.17 -11.15 -6.00
C VAL A 77 -3.96 -10.61 -7.41
N VAL A 78 -3.35 -9.43 -7.53
CA VAL A 78 -2.86 -8.93 -8.82
C VAL A 78 -2.07 -10.08 -9.42
N GLY A 79 -2.53 -10.62 -10.56
CA GLY A 79 -1.89 -11.75 -11.21
C GLY A 79 -0.42 -11.47 -11.53
N GLU A 80 0.29 -12.42 -12.14
CA GLU A 80 1.73 -12.26 -12.45
C GLU A 80 2.05 -10.95 -13.21
N ASN A 81 1.06 -10.39 -13.91
CA ASN A 81 1.12 -9.09 -14.57
C ASN A 81 1.00 -7.93 -13.57
N LYS A 82 2.12 -7.54 -12.97
CA LYS A 82 2.22 -6.30 -12.19
C LYS A 82 1.95 -5.08 -13.10
N PRO A 83 1.28 -4.04 -12.60
CA PRO A 83 1.08 -2.80 -13.36
C PRO A 83 2.41 -2.07 -13.49
N SER A 84 3.17 -2.39 -14.54
CA SER A 84 4.47 -1.80 -14.84
C SER A 84 4.36 -0.75 -15.94
N LEU A 85 5.20 0.27 -15.85
CA LEU A 85 5.30 1.32 -16.84
C LEU A 85 6.78 1.64 -17.10
N ALA A 86 7.16 1.70 -18.37
CA ALA A 86 8.46 2.17 -18.81
C ALA A 86 8.45 3.68 -18.99
N CYS A 87 9.36 4.38 -18.32
CA CYS A 87 9.46 5.83 -18.31
C CYS A 87 10.86 6.30 -18.67
N ASN A 88 10.95 7.53 -19.19
CA ASN A 88 12.22 8.20 -19.42
C ASN A 88 12.46 9.24 -18.34
N LEU A 89 13.55 9.07 -17.58
CA LEU A 89 14.04 10.03 -16.62
C LEU A 89 15.01 10.97 -17.34
N ALA A 90 14.84 12.27 -17.16
CA ALA A 90 15.68 13.29 -17.76
C ALA A 90 16.26 14.23 -16.70
N HIS A 91 17.55 14.48 -16.82
CA HIS A 91 18.27 15.51 -16.05
C HIS A 91 19.28 16.19 -16.97
N GLY A 92 19.02 17.45 -17.32
CA GLY A 92 19.79 18.15 -18.36
C GLY A 92 19.63 17.49 -19.73
N SER A 93 20.74 17.16 -20.39
CA SER A 93 20.75 16.43 -21.67
C SER A 93 20.63 14.91 -21.51
N ASP A 94 20.80 14.39 -20.31
CA ASP A 94 20.89 12.96 -20.07
C ASP A 94 19.52 12.33 -19.92
N ARG A 95 19.39 11.11 -20.44
CA ARG A 95 18.17 10.31 -20.35
C ARG A 95 18.49 8.92 -19.80
N LEU A 96 17.65 8.45 -18.89
CA LEU A 96 17.69 7.10 -18.33
C LEU A 96 16.34 6.44 -18.56
N HIS A 97 16.34 5.28 -19.22
CA HIS A 97 15.13 4.49 -19.42
C HIS A 97 14.95 3.51 -18.26
N VAL A 98 13.77 3.52 -17.62
CA VAL A 98 13.50 2.71 -16.44
C VAL A 98 12.11 2.09 -16.56
N GLU A 99 12.02 0.78 -16.36
CA GLU A 99 10.75 0.08 -16.22
C GLU A 99 10.46 -0.17 -14.74
N GLY A 100 9.32 0.33 -14.26
CA GLY A 100 8.97 0.30 -12.85
C GLY A 100 7.51 -0.03 -12.59
N VAL A 101 7.23 -0.51 -11.38
CA VAL A 101 5.87 -0.82 -10.93
C VAL A 101 5.14 0.46 -10.50
N LEU A 102 3.90 0.63 -10.93
CA LEU A 102 2.97 1.65 -10.42
C LEU A 102 2.52 1.22 -9.01
N ASP A 103 3.13 1.78 -7.99
CA ASP A 103 2.91 1.36 -6.60
C ASP A 103 2.14 2.44 -5.83
N SER A 104 0.81 2.26 -5.76
CA SER A 104 -0.06 3.16 -5.01
C SER A 104 0.21 3.16 -3.49
N GLY A 105 0.83 2.09 -2.98
CA GLY A 105 1.29 1.97 -1.59
C GLY A 105 2.56 2.77 -1.31
N ALA A 106 3.36 3.09 -2.34
CA ALA A 106 4.57 3.87 -2.20
C ALA A 106 4.30 5.39 -2.26
N ASP A 107 4.70 6.10 -1.20
CA ASP A 107 4.58 7.56 -1.14
C ASP A 107 5.51 8.26 -2.14
N VAL A 108 6.66 7.65 -2.40
CA VAL A 108 7.79 8.22 -3.14
C VAL A 108 8.28 7.28 -4.24
N THR A 109 8.85 7.87 -5.29
CA THR A 109 9.47 7.13 -6.37
C THR A 109 10.86 6.63 -5.97
N ILE A 110 11.12 5.35 -6.23
CA ILE A 110 12.39 4.68 -5.89
C ILE A 110 13.02 4.10 -7.15
N VAL A 111 14.28 4.43 -7.40
CA VAL A 111 15.11 3.85 -8.45
C VAL A 111 16.23 3.02 -7.81
N PRO A 112 16.46 1.76 -8.20
CA PRO A 112 17.56 0.95 -7.69
C PRO A 112 18.93 1.60 -7.91
N GLU A 113 19.83 1.48 -6.93
CA GLU A 113 21.23 1.95 -7.02
C GLU A 113 21.95 1.39 -8.26
N SER A 114 21.65 0.15 -8.66
CA SER A 114 22.24 -0.53 -9.82
C SER A 114 21.90 0.12 -11.16
N MET A 115 20.83 0.91 -11.24
CA MET A 115 20.41 1.60 -12.46
C MET A 115 20.66 3.10 -12.43
N TRP A 116 21.01 3.65 -11.26
CA TRP A 116 21.21 5.08 -11.12
C TRP A 116 22.55 5.52 -11.75
N PRO A 117 22.56 6.53 -12.65
CA PRO A 117 23.80 7.03 -13.23
C PRO A 117 24.73 7.61 -12.15
N SER A 118 25.99 7.18 -12.13
CA SER A 118 26.93 7.55 -11.07
C SER A 118 27.26 9.05 -11.03
N HIS A 119 27.13 9.75 -12.16
CA HIS A 119 27.33 11.20 -12.25
C HIS A 119 26.08 12.01 -11.87
N TRP A 120 24.93 11.37 -11.68
CA TRP A 120 23.75 12.03 -11.12
C TRP A 120 23.89 12.12 -9.60
N GLU A 121 24.21 13.32 -9.12
CA GLU A 121 24.53 13.56 -7.72
C GLU A 121 23.43 13.11 -6.76
N LEU A 122 23.84 12.40 -5.72
CA LEU A 122 23.00 11.93 -4.62
C LEU A 122 23.38 12.66 -3.33
N GLN A 123 22.38 12.95 -2.50
CA GLN A 123 22.61 13.43 -1.14
C GLN A 123 22.15 12.37 -0.13
N PRO A 124 22.93 12.09 0.94
CA PRO A 124 22.53 11.17 1.98
C PRO A 124 21.32 11.73 2.73
N VAL A 125 20.40 10.85 3.13
CA VAL A 125 19.24 11.21 3.95
C VAL A 125 19.18 10.24 5.12
N ALA A 126 19.14 10.75 6.34
CA ALA A 126 19.02 9.89 7.52
C ALA A 126 17.63 9.22 7.55
N GLY A 127 17.62 7.87 7.47
CA GLY A 127 16.53 6.94 7.78
C GLY A 127 15.11 7.29 7.30
N LYS A 128 14.72 6.91 6.08
CA LYS A 128 13.37 7.29 5.58
C LYS A 128 12.53 6.29 4.80
N LEU A 129 13.08 5.22 4.23
CA LEU A 129 12.21 4.25 3.56
C LEU A 129 11.80 3.17 4.56
N GLN A 130 10.57 3.27 5.07
CA GLN A 130 9.95 2.25 5.91
C GLN A 130 8.96 1.45 5.06
N GLY A 131 9.17 0.14 5.00
CA GLY A 131 8.26 -0.79 4.35
C GLY A 131 8.05 -2.05 5.17
N ILE A 132 7.40 -3.05 4.58
CA ILE A 132 7.10 -4.34 5.24
C ILE A 132 8.39 -5.05 5.72
N GLY A 133 9.52 -4.85 5.01
CA GLY A 133 10.83 -5.41 5.37
C GLY A 133 11.63 -4.61 6.42
N GLY A 134 11.05 -3.56 7.01
CA GLY A 134 11.74 -2.67 7.95
C GLY A 134 12.27 -1.40 7.31
N ILE A 135 13.34 -0.85 7.88
CA ILE A 135 13.95 0.42 7.46
C ILE A 135 15.09 0.15 6.48
N THR A 136 15.01 0.76 5.29
CA THR A 136 16.07 0.73 4.28
C THR A 136 16.83 2.06 4.24
N MET A 137 18.16 1.99 4.16
CA MET A 137 19.00 3.16 3.91
C MET A 137 18.86 3.57 2.44
N ALA A 138 18.53 4.83 2.21
CA ALA A 138 18.35 5.38 0.88
C ALA A 138 19.05 6.73 0.76
N LYS A 139 19.49 7.03 -0.45
CA LYS A 139 19.92 8.36 -0.88
C LYS A 139 18.78 9.01 -1.65
N ILE A 140 18.83 10.32 -1.83
CA ILE A 140 17.88 11.02 -2.70
C ILE A 140 18.64 11.79 -3.77
N SER A 141 18.05 11.90 -4.96
CA SER A 141 18.58 12.78 -6.00
C SER A 141 18.73 14.20 -5.47
N LYS A 142 19.93 14.77 -5.69
CA LYS A 142 20.20 16.19 -5.36
C LYS A 142 19.50 17.14 -6.32
N ASN A 143 19.27 16.69 -7.55
CA ASN A 143 18.59 17.45 -8.60
C ASN A 143 17.16 16.94 -8.83
N ILE A 144 16.29 17.82 -9.32
CA ILE A 144 14.97 17.41 -9.81
C ILE A 144 15.19 16.61 -11.09
N VAL A 145 14.57 15.43 -11.16
CA VAL A 145 14.51 14.59 -12.33
C VAL A 145 13.11 14.69 -12.91
N GLN A 146 13.05 14.96 -14.21
CA GLN A 146 11.80 14.97 -14.95
C GLN A 146 11.52 13.55 -15.45
N ILE A 147 10.35 13.03 -15.14
CA ILE A 147 9.91 11.69 -15.53
C ILE A 147 8.79 11.83 -16.54
N GLU A 148 9.04 11.37 -17.75
CA GLU A 148 8.06 11.30 -18.83
C GLU A 148 7.25 10.01 -18.69
N GLY A 149 5.97 10.16 -18.36
CA GLY A 149 4.99 9.10 -18.21
C GLY A 149 4.05 8.98 -19.42
N PRO A 150 2.87 8.37 -19.25
CA PRO A 150 1.94 8.11 -20.34
C PRO A 150 1.45 9.41 -21.00
N ASP A 151 1.17 9.36 -22.29
CA ASP A 151 0.66 10.49 -23.08
C ASP A 151 1.54 11.76 -23.01
N GLY A 152 2.84 11.60 -22.78
CA GLY A 152 3.79 12.70 -22.66
C GLY A 152 3.64 13.52 -21.38
N LYS A 153 2.89 13.02 -20.38
CA LYS A 153 2.75 13.70 -19.10
C LYS A 153 4.06 13.70 -18.34
N LEU A 154 4.36 14.82 -17.70
CA LEU A 154 5.62 15.03 -17.00
C LEU A 154 5.40 15.08 -15.51
N ALA A 155 6.27 14.41 -14.76
CA ALA A 155 6.38 14.53 -13.32
C ALA A 155 7.77 15.05 -12.96
N ASN A 156 7.85 16.01 -12.05
CA ASN A 156 9.11 16.54 -11.55
C ASN A 156 9.27 16.09 -10.10
N VAL A 157 10.24 15.21 -9.85
CA VAL A 157 10.46 14.63 -8.52
C VAL A 157 11.94 14.55 -8.18
N ARG A 158 12.25 14.33 -6.91
CA ARG A 158 13.58 13.91 -6.46
C ARG A 158 13.48 12.44 -6.05
N PRO A 159 13.75 11.50 -6.96
CA PRO A 159 13.58 10.09 -6.66
C PRO A 159 14.56 9.66 -5.56
N PHE A 160 14.11 8.71 -4.74
CA PHE A 160 14.98 7.99 -3.83
C PHE A 160 15.75 6.92 -4.57
N VAL A 161 16.97 6.66 -4.10
CA VAL A 161 17.88 5.67 -4.66
C VAL A 161 18.35 4.76 -3.55
N ALA A 162 18.09 3.47 -3.68
CA ALA A 162 18.32 2.47 -2.64
C ALA A 162 18.67 1.10 -3.23
N ASP A 163 19.21 0.21 -2.40
CA ASP A 163 19.34 -1.21 -2.73
C ASP A 163 17.94 -1.87 -2.70
N TYR A 164 17.27 -1.86 -3.86
CA TYR A 164 15.89 -2.30 -4.00
C TYR A 164 15.74 -3.12 -5.28
N LYS A 165 14.86 -4.12 -5.26
CA LYS A 165 14.81 -5.15 -6.32
C LYS A 165 14.23 -4.67 -7.65
N ALA A 166 13.35 -3.67 -7.63
CA ALA A 166 12.68 -3.16 -8.82
C ALA A 166 12.33 -1.68 -8.65
N PRO A 167 12.31 -0.86 -9.71
CA PRO A 167 11.84 0.52 -9.62
C PRO A 167 10.38 0.61 -9.21
N LEU A 168 10.06 1.63 -8.43
CA LEU A 168 8.70 1.95 -8.02
C LEU A 168 8.36 3.37 -8.46
N TRP A 169 7.27 3.52 -9.20
CA TRP A 169 6.61 4.81 -9.41
C TRP A 169 5.67 5.05 -8.25
N GLY A 170 6.07 5.95 -7.35
CA GLY A 170 5.28 6.31 -6.19
C GLY A 170 4.22 7.35 -6.50
N ARG A 171 3.42 7.69 -5.49
CA ARG A 171 2.35 8.69 -5.60
C ARG A 171 2.86 10.09 -5.93
N ASP A 172 4.08 10.44 -5.52
CA ASP A 172 4.75 11.69 -5.91
C ASP A 172 4.83 11.91 -7.44
N THR A 173 5.04 10.83 -8.19
CA THR A 173 5.09 10.82 -9.66
C THR A 173 3.70 10.59 -10.26
N MET A 174 3.00 9.56 -9.80
CA MET A 174 1.71 9.15 -10.36
C MET A 174 0.61 10.22 -10.22
N SER A 175 0.62 10.99 -9.13
CA SER A 175 -0.34 12.09 -8.96
C SER A 175 -0.15 13.22 -9.98
N GLN A 176 1.09 13.51 -10.38
CA GLN A 176 1.40 14.51 -11.41
C GLN A 176 0.98 14.04 -12.81
N TRP A 177 1.00 12.73 -13.06
CA TRP A 177 0.44 12.12 -14.27
C TRP A 177 -1.09 12.01 -14.24
N GLY A 178 -1.73 12.30 -13.10
CA GLY A 178 -3.17 12.15 -12.93
C GLY A 178 -3.64 10.69 -12.97
N VAL A 179 -2.79 9.75 -12.54
CA VAL A 179 -3.18 8.34 -12.36
C VAL A 179 -4.25 8.25 -11.28
N GLN A 180 -5.29 7.46 -11.52
CA GLN A 180 -6.37 7.21 -10.57
C GLN A 180 -6.57 5.72 -10.37
N LEU A 181 -6.77 5.32 -9.12
CA LEU A 181 -7.26 3.99 -8.80
C LEU A 181 -8.78 3.99 -8.93
N VAL A 182 -9.30 3.21 -9.88
CA VAL A 182 -10.74 3.06 -10.11
C VAL A 182 -11.15 1.64 -9.79
N ILE A 183 -12.07 1.50 -8.84
CA ILE A 183 -12.74 0.22 -8.57
C ILE A 183 -14.07 0.25 -9.35
N PRO A 184 -14.25 -0.60 -10.38
CA PRO A 184 -15.49 -0.63 -11.14
C PRO A 184 -16.66 -1.04 -10.25
N LYS A 185 -17.82 -0.39 -10.40
CA LYS A 185 -19.01 -0.61 -9.57
C LYS A 185 -19.70 -1.96 -9.80
N THR A 186 -19.35 -2.63 -10.89
CA THR A 186 -19.85 -3.96 -11.22
C THR A 186 -18.65 -4.88 -11.34
N PRO A 187 -18.58 -5.97 -10.55
CA PRO A 187 -17.65 -7.05 -10.80
C PRO A 187 -18.15 -7.79 -12.05
N GLN A 188 -17.94 -7.20 -13.21
CA GLN A 188 -18.06 -7.90 -14.48
C GLN A 188 -16.64 -8.00 -15.01
N ASP A 189 -16.13 -9.22 -14.88
CA ASP A 189 -14.93 -9.75 -15.52
C ASP A 189 -13.60 -9.15 -15.03
N PHE A 190 -13.12 -9.67 -13.88
CA PHE A 190 -11.70 -9.91 -13.66
C PHE A 190 -11.41 -11.38 -14.00
#